data_AF-A0A521KI01-F1
#
_entry.id   AF-A0A521KI01-F1
#
_cell.length_a   1.000
_cell.length_b   1.000
_cell.length_c   1.000
_cell.angle_alpha   90.00
_cell.angle_beta   90.00
_cell.angle_gamma   90.00
#
_symmetry.space_group_name_H-M   'P 1'
#
loop_
_entity.id
_entity.type
_entity.pdbx_description
1 polymer ?
#
loop_
_entity_poly.entity_id
_entity_poly.type
_entity_poly.pdbx_seq_one_letter_code
_entity_poly.pdbx_strand_id
1 'polypeptide(L)'
;MARIRTGDGGHRLTIKSLARRGVGAVHRRLELEGDAARAEDAEEPEDGTGHVDTGEVGDPRGWPPSPARDRLLDAIGTDPLVTLATLRQRRLQRDVAVGASVVELSLDEVEVARPGGRPERWVELECELRSGTEADLAALGVLLSRRPDLAPATSSKLERALIVASASFTER
;
A
#
# COMPACT_ATOMS: atom_id res chain seq x y z
N MET A 1 -8.00 2.06 7.03
CA MET A 1 -7.26 0.89 6.51
C MET A 1 -5.94 0.82 7.23
N ALA A 2 -5.53 -0.34 7.72
CA ALA A 2 -4.16 -0.60 8.16
C ALA A 2 -3.46 -1.52 7.15
N ARG A 3 -2.15 -1.32 6.95
CA ARG A 3 -1.28 -2.21 6.18
C ARG A 3 0.06 -2.31 6.90
N ILE A 4 0.60 -3.51 6.96
CA ILE A 4 1.99 -3.75 7.32
C ILE A 4 2.77 -3.96 6.02
N ARG A 5 3.91 -3.26 5.88
CA ARG A 5 4.86 -3.43 4.78
C ARG A 5 6.15 -4.00 5.36
N THR A 6 6.62 -5.10 4.80
CA THR A 6 7.95 -5.67 5.07
C THR A 6 8.88 -5.33 3.90
N GLY A 7 10.13 -4.97 4.21
CA GLY A 7 11.21 -4.78 3.25
C GLY A 7 12.53 -4.55 3.96
N ASP A 8 13.56 -4.11 3.25
CA ASP A 8 14.93 -3.96 3.78
C ASP A 8 15.05 -3.06 5.03
N GLY A 9 14.06 -2.18 5.26
CA GLY A 9 13.97 -1.31 6.43
C GLY A 9 13.12 -1.86 7.58
N GLY A 10 12.79 -3.16 7.58
CA GLY A 10 11.95 -3.82 8.58
C GLY A 10 10.45 -3.73 8.29
N HIS A 11 9.64 -3.91 9.34
CA HIS A 11 8.19 -3.91 9.26
C HIS A 11 7.63 -2.52 9.59
N ARG A 12 6.84 -1.95 8.66
CA ARG A 12 6.20 -0.64 8.84
C ARG A 12 4.69 -0.73 8.77
N LEU A 13 4.02 -0.19 9.79
CA LEU A 13 2.59 0.06 9.81
C LEU A 13 2.28 1.37 9.07
N THR A 14 1.33 1.32 8.14
CA THR A 14 0.68 2.49 7.57
C THR A 14 -0.83 2.43 7.83
N ILE A 15 -1.42 3.48 8.39
CA ILE A 15 -2.87 3.66 8.47
C ILE A 15 -3.31 4.75 7.50
N LYS A 16 -4.17 4.40 6.55
CA LYS A 16 -4.75 5.33 5.58
C LYS A 16 -6.22 5.60 5.89
N SER A 17 -6.62 6.87 5.83
CA SER A 17 -8.03 7.27 5.95
C SER A 17 -8.85 6.66 4.81
N LEU A 18 -10.08 6.23 5.12
CA LEU A 18 -11.02 5.76 4.08
C LEU A 18 -11.61 6.93 3.28
N ALA A 19 -11.69 8.11 3.88
CA ALA A 19 -12.09 9.33 3.18
C ALA A 19 -11.07 9.64 2.06
N ARG A 20 -11.54 9.60 0.81
CA ARG A 20 -10.81 10.04 -0.37
C ARG A 20 -11.37 11.39 -0.80
N ARG A 21 -10.51 12.38 -0.90
CA ARG A 21 -10.84 13.64 -1.59
C ARG A 21 -10.08 13.70 -2.91
N GLY A 22 -10.65 14.35 -3.91
CA GLY A 22 -10.05 14.47 -5.25
C GLY A 22 -11.06 14.17 -6.35
N VAL A 23 -10.64 14.38 -7.60
CA VAL A 23 -11.46 14.18 -8.80
C VAL A 23 -10.72 13.21 -9.72
N GLY A 24 -11.42 12.19 -10.22
CA GLY A 24 -10.83 11.15 -11.07
C GLY A 24 -9.80 10.31 -10.32
N ALA A 25 -8.60 10.15 -10.92
CA ALA A 25 -7.49 9.37 -10.35
C ALA A 25 -6.64 10.15 -9.32
N VAL A 26 -6.97 11.42 -9.04
CA VAL A 26 -6.29 12.20 -8.01
C VAL A 26 -6.88 11.86 -6.65
N HIS A 27 -6.04 11.49 -5.69
CA HIS A 27 -6.44 11.10 -4.35
C HIS A 27 -5.68 11.87 -3.29
N ARG A 28 -6.41 12.45 -2.33
CA ARG A 28 -5.89 13.02 -1.09
C ARG A 28 -6.43 12.22 0.09
N ARG A 29 -5.51 11.74 0.94
CA ARG A 29 -5.81 10.95 2.15
C ARG A 29 -4.87 11.34 3.28
N LEU A 30 -5.34 11.21 4.51
CA LEU A 30 -4.48 11.26 5.69
C LEU A 30 -3.79 9.90 5.86
N GLU A 31 -2.50 9.92 6.12
CA GLU A 31 -1.71 8.72 6.41
C GLU A 31 -0.93 8.89 7.72
N LEU A 32 -0.94 7.85 8.55
CA LEU A 32 -0.10 7.73 9.74
C LEU A 32 0.86 6.56 9.52
N GLU A 33 2.12 6.73 9.91
CA GLU A 33 3.13 5.68 9.83
C GLU A 33 3.81 5.43 11.18
N GLY A 34 4.30 4.21 11.37
CA GLY A 34 5.11 3.80 12.51
C GLY A 34 5.66 2.39 12.30
N ASP A 35 6.61 1.98 13.11
CA ASP A 35 7.20 0.64 13.00
C ASP A 35 6.25 -0.42 13.57
N ALA A 36 6.22 -1.60 12.93
CA ALA A 36 5.32 -2.70 13.23
C ALA A 36 6.04 -3.90 13.87
N ALA A 37 7.31 -3.80 14.21
CA ALA A 37 8.03 -4.80 15.01
C ALA A 37 9.23 -4.10 15.67
N ARG A 38 9.85 -4.73 16.67
CA ARG A 38 11.21 -4.31 17.03
C ARG A 38 12.17 -4.85 15.98
N ALA A 39 13.20 -4.08 15.65
CA ALA A 39 14.22 -4.50 14.68
C ALA A 39 14.94 -5.81 15.07
N GLU A 40 14.88 -6.19 16.34
CA GLU A 40 15.51 -7.36 16.93
C GLU A 40 14.66 -8.65 16.79
N ASP A 41 13.38 -8.52 16.46
CA ASP A 41 12.41 -9.64 16.37
C ASP A 41 12.10 -10.06 14.92
N ALA A 42 12.69 -9.39 13.93
CA ALA A 42 12.47 -9.70 12.51
C ALA A 42 13.32 -10.91 12.10
N GLU A 43 12.78 -12.12 12.27
CA GLU A 43 13.36 -13.31 11.65
C GLU A 43 13.17 -13.24 10.12
N GLU A 44 14.24 -13.46 9.35
CA GLU A 44 14.09 -13.57 7.89
C GLU A 44 13.32 -14.86 7.56
N PRO A 45 12.31 -14.81 6.66
CA PRO A 45 11.55 -16.01 6.33
C PRO A 45 12.46 -17.07 5.67
N GLU A 46 12.62 -18.21 6.34
CA GLU A 46 13.52 -19.31 5.93
C GLU A 46 13.17 -19.92 4.55
N ASP A 47 11.93 -19.76 4.11
CA ASP A 47 11.41 -20.42 2.92
C ASP A 47 11.74 -19.70 1.60
N GLY A 48 12.30 -18.49 1.66
CA GLY A 48 12.61 -17.66 0.49
C GLY A 48 11.40 -17.32 -0.37
N THR A 49 10.18 -17.64 0.09
CA THR A 49 8.97 -17.39 -0.68
C THR A 49 8.54 -15.94 -0.51
N GLY A 50 8.90 -15.27 0.59
CA GLY A 50 8.44 -13.91 0.89
C GLY A 50 6.95 -13.86 1.21
N HIS A 51 6.42 -14.94 1.78
CA HIS A 51 5.08 -14.98 2.37
C HIS A 51 5.20 -14.66 3.86
N VAL A 52 4.90 -13.42 4.23
CA VAL A 52 4.83 -13.03 5.64
C VAL A 52 3.40 -13.25 6.11
N ASP A 53 3.18 -14.25 6.95
CA ASP A 53 1.95 -14.35 7.74
C ASP A 53 1.98 -13.26 8.82
N THR A 54 0.83 -12.68 9.15
CA THR A 54 0.64 -11.77 10.29
C THR A 54 1.23 -12.30 11.60
N GLY A 55 1.37 -13.61 11.75
CA GLY A 55 2.06 -14.24 12.88
C GLY A 55 3.53 -13.81 13.03
N GLU A 56 4.21 -13.45 11.94
CA GLU A 56 5.64 -13.08 11.94
C GLU A 56 5.88 -11.64 12.45
N VAL A 57 4.86 -10.79 12.49
CA VAL A 57 4.99 -9.38 12.90
C VAL A 57 4.65 -9.17 14.38
N GLY A 58 4.15 -10.22 15.06
CA GLY A 58 3.82 -10.20 16.48
C GLY A 58 2.59 -9.36 16.87
N ASP A 59 2.28 -9.33 18.17
CA ASP A 59 1.14 -8.56 18.70
C ASP A 59 1.41 -7.04 18.60
N PRO A 60 0.49 -6.23 18.03
CA PRO A 60 0.62 -4.76 17.98
C PRO A 60 0.81 -4.07 19.32
N ARG A 61 0.44 -4.73 20.43
CA ARG A 61 0.71 -4.25 21.78
C ARG A 61 2.19 -4.27 22.13
N GLY A 62 3.00 -5.08 21.46
CA GLY A 62 4.45 -5.14 21.61
C GLY A 62 5.24 -4.15 20.74
N TRP A 63 4.63 -3.56 19.71
CA TRP A 63 5.32 -2.70 18.75
C TRP A 63 5.82 -1.37 19.33
N PRO A 64 6.81 -0.71 18.71
CA PRO A 64 7.23 0.63 19.10
C PRO A 64 6.08 1.65 19.13
N PRO A 65 6.06 2.59 20.11
CA PRO A 65 5.00 3.59 20.20
C PRO A 65 4.99 4.51 18.97
N SER A 66 3.79 4.73 18.41
CA SER A 66 3.57 5.65 17.28
C SER A 66 2.10 6.03 17.19
N PRO A 67 1.76 7.20 16.60
CA PRO A 67 0.35 7.57 16.36
C PRO A 67 -0.40 6.53 15.51
N ALA A 68 0.31 5.85 14.59
CA ALA A 68 -0.27 4.77 13.80
C ALA A 68 -0.63 3.57 14.67
N ARG A 69 0.29 3.13 15.55
CA ARG A 69 0.03 2.03 16.50
C ARG A 69 -1.13 2.36 17.42
N ASP A 70 -1.13 3.54 18.03
CA ASP A 70 -2.20 3.95 18.95
C ASP A 70 -3.56 3.94 18.25
N ARG A 71 -3.62 4.49 17.03
CA ARG A 71 -4.84 4.49 16.23
C ARG A 71 -5.30 3.08 15.84
N LEU A 72 -4.38 2.14 15.63
CA LEU A 72 -4.68 0.74 15.39
C LEU A 72 -5.27 0.08 16.63
N LEU A 73 -4.60 0.22 17.78
CA LEU A 73 -5.02 -0.37 19.05
C LEU A 73 -6.40 0.13 19.46
N ASP A 74 -6.67 1.43 19.29
CA ASP A 74 -8.00 2.02 19.51
C ASP A 74 -9.07 1.40 18.60
N ALA A 75 -8.71 1.02 17.37
CA ALA A 75 -9.64 0.48 16.39
C ALA A 75 -9.96 -1.00 16.63
N ILE A 76 -8.97 -1.79 17.08
CA ILE A 76 -9.13 -3.25 17.28
C ILE A 76 -9.55 -3.61 18.70
N GLY A 77 -9.30 -2.73 19.67
CA GLY A 77 -9.53 -3.02 21.09
C GLY A 77 -8.73 -4.26 21.53
N THR A 78 -9.45 -5.33 21.87
CA THR A 78 -8.86 -6.62 22.28
C THR A 78 -8.75 -7.63 21.15
N ASP A 79 -9.35 -7.36 19.99
CA ASP A 79 -9.44 -8.34 18.91
C ASP A 79 -8.07 -8.57 18.26
N PRO A 80 -7.78 -9.82 17.80
CA PRO A 80 -6.57 -10.10 17.06
C PRO A 80 -6.64 -9.51 15.65
N LEU A 81 -5.48 -9.19 15.08
CA LEU A 81 -5.38 -8.84 13.66
C LEU A 81 -5.53 -10.11 12.81
N VAL A 82 -6.23 -9.98 11.68
CA VAL A 82 -6.34 -11.03 10.67
C VAL A 82 -5.86 -10.47 9.34
N THR A 83 -4.98 -11.19 8.66
CA THR A 83 -4.57 -10.83 7.30
C THR A 83 -5.73 -11.05 6.33
N LEU A 84 -6.16 -9.97 5.67
CA LEU A 84 -7.21 -10.03 4.65
C LEU A 84 -6.67 -10.30 3.24
N ALA A 85 -5.46 -9.82 2.94
CA ALA A 85 -4.78 -10.04 1.67
C ALA A 85 -3.28 -9.76 1.82
N THR A 86 -2.46 -10.54 1.12
CA THR A 86 -1.02 -10.32 0.99
C THR A 86 -0.70 -9.90 -0.44
N LEU A 87 0.05 -8.80 -0.58
CA LEU A 87 0.50 -8.30 -1.88
C LEU A 87 2.02 -8.31 -1.92
N ARG A 88 2.59 -8.72 -3.04
CA ARG A 88 4.01 -8.51 -3.37
C ARG A 88 4.12 -7.39 -4.37
N GLN A 89 5.09 -6.52 -4.16
CA GLN A 89 5.29 -5.36 -5.03
C GLN A 89 6.76 -5.18 -5.33
N ARG A 90 7.08 -5.03 -6.62
CA ARG A 90 8.36 -4.46 -7.07
C ARG A 90 8.12 -3.01 -7.48
N ARG A 91 8.81 -2.07 -6.82
CA ARG A 91 8.67 -0.64 -7.05
C ARG A 91 9.92 -0.07 -7.69
N LEU A 92 9.76 0.62 -8.82
CA LEU A 92 10.75 1.53 -9.36
C LEU A 92 10.32 2.96 -9.06
N GLN A 93 11.17 3.74 -8.39
CA GLN A 93 10.85 5.09 -7.94
C GLN A 93 11.84 6.13 -8.48
N ARG A 94 11.33 7.27 -8.93
CA ARG A 94 12.10 8.42 -9.38
C ARG A 94 11.42 9.72 -9.00
N ASP A 95 12.17 10.64 -8.42
CA ASP A 95 11.72 12.02 -8.26
C ASP A 95 11.96 12.78 -9.56
N VAL A 96 10.95 13.54 -10.00
CA VAL A 96 11.01 14.37 -11.19
C VAL A 96 10.57 15.80 -10.86
N ALA A 97 11.21 16.77 -11.50
CA ALA A 97 10.80 18.16 -11.42
C ALA A 97 9.64 18.42 -12.40
N VAL A 98 8.57 19.04 -11.90
CA VAL A 98 7.42 19.49 -12.69
C VAL A 98 7.15 20.94 -12.34
N GLY A 99 7.53 21.87 -13.22
CA GLY A 99 7.51 23.29 -12.89
C GLY A 99 8.43 23.58 -11.71
N ALA A 100 7.87 24.10 -10.61
CA ALA A 100 8.58 24.33 -9.35
C ALA A 100 8.38 23.22 -8.31
N SER A 101 7.62 22.17 -8.65
CA SER A 101 7.28 21.07 -7.75
C SER A 101 8.20 19.86 -7.95
N VAL A 102 8.33 19.06 -6.90
CA VAL A 102 8.92 17.72 -6.96
C VAL A 102 7.81 16.69 -6.85
N VAL A 103 7.72 15.83 -7.86
CA VAL A 103 6.76 14.72 -7.91
C VAL A 103 7.53 13.41 -7.92
N GLU A 104 7.18 12.51 -7.02
CA GLU A 104 7.64 11.14 -7.06
C GLU A 104 6.80 10.35 -8.05
N LEU A 105 7.47 9.73 -9.03
CA LEU A 105 6.88 8.71 -9.88
C LEU A 105 7.26 7.34 -9.32
N SER A 106 6.26 6.49 -9.11
CA SER A 106 6.48 5.09 -8.78
C SER A 106 5.77 4.17 -9.76
N LEU A 107 6.54 3.29 -10.41
CA LEU A 107 6.01 2.18 -11.19
C LEU A 107 6.01 0.93 -10.32
N ASP A 108 4.80 0.44 -10.04
CA ASP A 108 4.55 -0.71 -9.18
C ASP A 108 4.13 -1.90 -10.02
N GLU A 109 4.92 -2.96 -10.00
CA GLU A 109 4.50 -4.28 -10.45
C GLU A 109 3.97 -5.03 -9.23
N VAL A 110 2.68 -5.32 -9.22
CA VAL A 110 1.96 -5.89 -8.08
C VAL A 110 1.51 -7.30 -8.41
N GLU A 111 1.68 -8.19 -7.44
CA GLU A 111 1.18 -9.56 -7.44
C GLU A 111 0.33 -9.81 -6.19
N VAL A 112 -0.82 -10.46 -6.36
CA VAL A 112 -1.69 -10.87 -5.26
C VAL A 112 -2.05 -12.34 -5.42
N ALA A 113 -1.88 -13.11 -4.35
CA ALA A 113 -2.28 -14.51 -4.33
C ALA A 113 -3.80 -14.63 -4.48
N ARG A 114 -4.25 -15.53 -5.34
CA ARG A 114 -5.65 -15.89 -5.51
C ARG A 114 -5.89 -17.27 -4.90
N PRO A 115 -6.90 -17.45 -4.03
CA PRO A 115 -7.14 -18.76 -3.43
C PRO A 115 -7.48 -19.80 -4.52
N GLY A 116 -6.75 -20.92 -4.53
CA GLY A 116 -6.97 -22.04 -5.45
C GLY A 116 -6.61 -21.76 -6.91
N GLY A 117 -5.90 -20.67 -7.22
CA GLY A 117 -5.63 -20.26 -8.60
C GLY A 117 -4.25 -19.65 -8.80
N ARG A 118 -4.01 -19.20 -10.04
CA ARG A 118 -2.81 -18.41 -10.37
C ARG A 118 -2.91 -17.02 -9.72
N PRO A 119 -1.78 -16.43 -9.29
CA PRO A 119 -1.79 -15.09 -8.74
C PRO A 119 -2.25 -14.07 -9.79
N GLU A 120 -2.93 -13.03 -9.34
CA GLU A 120 -3.28 -11.88 -10.16
C GLU A 120 -2.09 -10.92 -10.22
N ARG A 121 -1.81 -10.36 -11.40
CA ARG A 121 -0.72 -9.39 -11.58
C ARG A 121 -1.21 -8.16 -12.32
N TRP A 122 -0.74 -6.99 -11.90
CA TRP A 122 -0.94 -5.75 -12.64
C TRP A 122 0.23 -4.79 -12.45
N VAL A 123 0.26 -3.76 -13.30
CA VAL A 123 1.23 -2.66 -13.22
C VAL A 123 0.48 -1.36 -12.97
N GLU A 124 0.99 -0.51 -12.10
CA GLU A 124 0.41 0.78 -11.77
C GLU A 124 1.48 1.87 -11.71
N LEU A 125 1.21 3.00 -12.36
CA LEU A 125 2.01 4.21 -12.23
C LEU A 125 1.31 5.15 -11.24
N GLU A 126 1.96 5.45 -10.12
CA GLU A 126 1.52 6.48 -9.17
C GLU A 126 2.39 7.74 -9.31
N CYS A 127 1.77 8.90 -9.12
CA CYS A 127 2.43 10.20 -9.07
C CYS A 127 2.07 10.86 -7.73
N GLU A 128 3.07 11.08 -6.86
CA GLU A 128 2.87 11.66 -5.54
C GLU A 128 3.59 12.99 -5.42
N LEU A 129 2.88 14.06 -5.06
CA LEU A 129 3.49 15.36 -4.83
C LEU A 129 4.33 15.31 -3.55
N ARG A 130 5.65 15.45 -3.68
CA ARG A 130 6.59 15.52 -2.54
C ARG A 130 6.69 16.94 -2.00
N SER A 131 6.74 17.93 -2.90
CA SER A 131 6.78 19.35 -2.55
C SER A 131 6.25 20.21 -3.70
N GLY A 132 5.76 21.41 -3.37
CA GLY A 132 5.21 22.35 -4.35
C GLY A 132 3.69 22.34 -4.38
N THR A 133 3.09 22.32 -5.57
CA THR A 133 1.67 22.61 -5.77
C THR A 133 0.89 21.46 -6.42
N GLU A 134 -0.37 21.32 -6.03
CA GLU A 134 -1.29 20.37 -6.69
C GLU A 134 -1.60 20.76 -8.13
N ALA A 135 -1.44 22.03 -8.50
CA ALA A 135 -1.61 22.48 -9.88
C ALA A 135 -0.56 21.85 -10.81
N ASP A 136 0.70 21.78 -10.37
CA ASP A 136 1.77 21.12 -11.13
C ASP A 136 1.50 19.60 -11.24
N LEU A 137 1.05 18.95 -10.17
CA LEU A 137 0.65 17.54 -10.21
C LEU A 137 -0.53 17.31 -11.16
N ALA A 138 -1.53 18.20 -11.16
CA ALA A 138 -2.67 18.13 -12.06
C ALA A 138 -2.24 18.31 -13.53
N ALA A 139 -1.29 19.22 -13.81
CA ALA A 139 -0.73 19.41 -15.14
C ALA A 139 -0.02 18.14 -15.63
N LEU A 140 0.77 17.48 -14.77
CA LEU A 140 1.35 16.17 -15.08
C LEU A 140 0.26 15.13 -15.38
N GLY A 141 -0.81 15.09 -14.58
CA GLY A 141 -1.95 14.21 -14.81
C GLY A 141 -2.60 14.39 -16.19
N VAL A 142 -2.76 15.63 -16.66
CA VAL A 142 -3.29 15.94 -18.02
C VAL A 142 -2.35 15.46 -19.12
N LEU A 143 -1.03 15.51 -18.90
CA LEU A 143 -0.06 14.98 -19.87
C LEU A 143 -0.13 13.45 -19.93
N LEU A 144 -0.18 12.78 -18.78
CA LEU A 144 -0.28 11.34 -18.68
C LEU A 144 -1.60 10.80 -19.23
N SER A 145 -2.72 11.53 -19.08
CA SER A 145 -4.01 11.11 -19.62
C SER A 145 -4.09 11.10 -21.15
N ARG A 146 -3.12 11.71 -21.85
CA ARG A 146 -3.02 11.69 -23.31
C ARG A 146 -2.25 10.47 -23.83
N ARG A 147 -1.65 9.69 -22.93
CA ARG A 147 -0.91 8.49 -23.30
C ARG A 147 -1.86 7.32 -23.55
N PRO A 148 -1.83 6.69 -24.74
CA PRO A 148 -2.74 5.60 -25.07
C PRO A 148 -2.45 4.30 -24.29
N ASP A 149 -1.25 4.18 -23.72
CA ASP A 149 -0.81 3.05 -22.89
C ASP A 149 -1.16 3.19 -21.40
N LEU A 150 -1.80 4.30 -21.00
CA LEU A 150 -2.22 4.55 -19.62
C LEU A 150 -3.74 4.66 -19.53
N ALA A 151 -4.29 4.04 -18.49
CA ALA A 151 -5.68 4.21 -18.09
C ALA A 151 -5.72 4.72 -16.64
N PRO A 152 -6.61 5.67 -16.31
CA PRO A 152 -6.79 6.11 -14.93
C PRO A 152 -7.16 4.94 -14.01
N ALA A 153 -6.48 4.82 -12.88
CA ALA A 153 -6.84 3.88 -11.84
C ALA A 153 -8.20 4.27 -11.23
N THR A 154 -9.16 3.32 -11.19
CA THR A 154 -10.50 3.54 -10.60
C THR A 154 -10.64 2.96 -9.20
N SER A 155 -9.66 2.17 -8.76
CA SER A 155 -9.60 1.53 -7.45
C SER A 155 -8.17 1.47 -6.95
N SER A 156 -8.02 1.50 -5.63
CA SER A 156 -6.74 1.36 -4.93
C SER A 156 -6.21 -0.07 -4.99
N LYS A 157 -4.89 -0.23 -4.81
CA LYS A 157 -4.24 -1.54 -4.67
C LYS A 157 -4.93 -2.45 -3.65
N LEU A 158 -5.36 -1.91 -2.51
CA LEU A 158 -6.09 -2.69 -1.49
C LEU A 158 -7.42 -3.21 -2.03
N GLU A 159 -8.23 -2.36 -2.63
CA GLU A 159 -9.54 -2.78 -3.14
C GLU A 159 -9.40 -3.89 -4.16
N ARG A 160 -8.44 -3.76 -5.08
CA ARG A 160 -8.14 -4.82 -6.05
C ARG A 160 -7.67 -6.10 -5.35
N ALA A 161 -6.77 -5.99 -4.39
CA ALA A 161 -6.25 -7.15 -3.66
C ALA A 161 -7.34 -7.87 -2.87
N LEU A 162 -8.24 -7.14 -2.21
CA LEU A 162 -9.38 -7.72 -1.51
C LEU A 162 -10.32 -8.45 -2.48
N ILE A 163 -10.61 -7.87 -3.64
CA ILE A 163 -11.42 -8.52 -4.69
C ILE A 163 -10.77 -9.83 -5.14
N VAL A 164 -9.45 -9.83 -5.38
CA VAL A 164 -8.70 -11.02 -5.80
C VAL A 164 -8.70 -12.08 -4.69
N ALA A 165 -8.45 -11.68 -3.45
CA ALA A 165 -8.40 -12.57 -2.30
C ALA A 165 -9.78 -13.15 -1.94
N SER A 166 -10.87 -12.41 -2.18
CA SER A 166 -12.23 -12.86 -1.89
C SER A 166 -12.91 -13.62 -3.04
N ALA A 167 -12.31 -13.67 -4.22
CA ALA A 167 -12.95 -14.17 -5.46
C ALA A 167 -13.37 -15.65 -5.42
N SER A 168 -12.99 -16.43 -4.41
CA SER A 168 -13.34 -17.85 -4.26
C SER A 168 -14.63 -18.10 -3.47
N PHE A 169 -15.37 -17.06 -3.07
CA PHE A 169 -16.64 -17.19 -2.35
C PHE A 169 -17.92 -17.13 -3.22
N THR A 170 -17.80 -16.89 -4.53
CA THR A 170 -18.97 -16.65 -5.41
C THR A 170 -19.40 -17.85 -6.27
N GLU A 171 -18.69 -18.98 -6.20
CA GLU A 171 -19.13 -20.24 -6.83
C GLU A 171 -19.35 -21.32 -5.77
N ARG A 172 -20.49 -21.28 -5.08
CA ARG A 172 -21.06 -22.43 -4.37
C ARG A 172 -22.58 -22.38 -4.41
#